data_AF-A0A2T9K9X4-F1
#
_entry.id   AF-A0A2T9K9X4-F1
#
_cell.length_a   1.000
_cell.length_b   1.000
_cell.length_c   1.000
_cell.angle_alpha   90.00
_cell.angle_beta   90.00
_cell.angle_gamma   90.00
#
_symmetry.space_group_name_H-M   'P 1'
#
loop_
_entity.id
_entity.type
_entity.pdbx_description
1 polymer ?
#
loop_
_entity_poly.entity_id
_entity_poly.type
_entity_poly.pdbx_seq_one_letter_code
_entity_poly.pdbx_strand_id
1 'polypeptide(L)'
;MTLIIGWLAYIGLMAVHPSHTGGPSLGHIDLNDAVHWTGLIIAPLLAYGYFETSRHLELSRPLPVLALCVMTFSLLAGMGAGVMSGLVQPQISQAAIDGEMSPDLLRALRHQTYWINQGFASIHYALGAIGIGIYGLAWMGRSGGRRIAIGGLAVSGLFLAWLATGTWRPDLHGALFATLAIGAWSIASALAMRREVNDRDPA
;
A
#
# COMPACT_ATOMS: atom_id res chain seq x y z
N MET A 1 5.78 -15.83 5.00
CA MET A 1 4.87 -16.13 3.86
C MET A 1 3.79 -15.06 3.71
N THR A 2 3.23 -14.55 4.82
CA THR A 2 2.20 -13.50 4.81
C THR A 2 2.54 -12.28 3.97
N LEU A 3 3.75 -11.71 4.11
CA LEU A 3 4.16 -10.53 3.35
C LEU A 3 4.18 -10.78 1.83
N ILE A 4 4.57 -11.99 1.40
CA ILE A 4 4.60 -12.36 -0.02
C ILE A 4 3.18 -12.48 -0.56
N ILE A 5 2.32 -13.24 0.14
CA ILE A 5 0.93 -13.45 -0.28
C ILE A 5 0.17 -12.13 -0.29
N GLY A 6 0.32 -11.32 0.76
CA GLY A 6 -0.34 -10.02 0.87
C GLY A 6 0.05 -9.08 -0.27
N TRP A 7 1.34 -8.96 -0.60
CA TRP A 7 1.78 -8.08 -1.69
C TRP A 7 1.41 -8.61 -3.07
N LEU A 8 1.48 -9.92 -3.31
CA LEU A 8 0.99 -10.49 -4.58
C LEU A 8 -0.51 -10.22 -4.77
N ALA A 9 -1.30 -10.40 -3.71
CA ALA A 9 -2.73 -10.09 -3.74
C ALA A 9 -2.97 -8.59 -3.97
N TYR A 10 -2.27 -7.71 -3.25
CA TYR A 10 -2.42 -6.26 -3.38
C TYR A 10 -2.00 -5.74 -4.76
N ILE A 11 -0.90 -6.24 -5.32
CA ILE A 11 -0.48 -5.94 -6.70
C ILE A 11 -1.54 -6.43 -7.70
N GLY A 12 -2.06 -7.64 -7.51
CA GLY A 12 -3.13 -8.19 -8.34
C GLY A 12 -4.38 -7.31 -8.32
N LEU A 13 -4.79 -6.84 -7.13
CA LEU A 13 -5.90 -5.90 -6.98
C LEU A 13 -5.66 -4.59 -7.71
N MET A 14 -4.48 -3.98 -7.56
CA MET A 14 -4.14 -2.75 -8.27
C MET A 14 -4.11 -2.93 -9.79
N ALA A 15 -3.75 -4.12 -10.28
CA ALA A 15 -3.76 -4.43 -11.71
C ALA A 15 -5.18 -4.55 -12.30
N VAL A 16 -6.17 -4.93 -11.49
CA VAL A 16 -7.59 -5.03 -11.91
C VAL A 16 -8.46 -3.88 -11.36
N HIS A 17 -7.83 -2.88 -10.73
CA HIS A 17 -8.55 -1.78 -10.09
C HIS A 17 -9.37 -1.00 -11.13
N PRO A 18 -10.67 -0.78 -10.90
CA PRO A 18 -11.51 -0.07 -11.87
C PRO A 18 -11.02 1.37 -12.05
N SER A 19 -10.94 1.82 -13.30
CA SER A 19 -10.53 3.18 -13.68
C SER A 19 -11.72 4.11 -13.96
N HIS A 20 -12.92 3.54 -14.05
CA HIS A 20 -14.17 4.22 -14.34
C HIS A 20 -15.32 3.51 -13.61
N THR A 21 -16.42 4.23 -13.43
CA THR A 21 -17.67 3.67 -12.91
C THR A 21 -18.27 2.73 -13.95
N GLY A 22 -18.71 1.54 -13.52
CA GLY A 22 -19.20 0.47 -14.39
C GLY A 22 -18.15 -0.62 -14.57
N GLY A 23 -18.57 -1.87 -14.43
CA GLY A 23 -17.70 -3.04 -14.48
C GLY A 23 -18.48 -4.32 -14.30
N PRO A 24 -17.83 -5.49 -14.40
CA PRO A 24 -18.48 -6.76 -14.15
C PRO A 24 -19.01 -6.81 -12.71
N SER A 25 -20.21 -7.37 -12.54
CA SER A 25 -20.84 -7.58 -11.24
C SER A 25 -21.29 -9.02 -11.08
N LEU A 26 -21.28 -9.48 -9.82
CA LEU A 26 -21.80 -10.77 -9.40
C LEU A 26 -22.89 -10.53 -8.36
N GLY A 27 -24.14 -10.47 -8.83
CA GLY A 27 -25.28 -10.11 -7.99
C GLY A 27 -25.15 -8.67 -7.47
N HIS A 28 -25.09 -8.52 -6.15
CA HIS A 28 -24.98 -7.21 -5.48
C HIS A 28 -23.54 -6.74 -5.25
N ILE A 29 -22.54 -7.54 -5.62
CA ILE A 29 -21.13 -7.18 -5.47
C ILE A 29 -20.59 -6.84 -6.85
N ASP A 30 -20.23 -5.58 -7.05
CA ASP A 30 -19.53 -5.18 -8.26
C ASP A 30 -18.00 -5.34 -8.10
N LEU A 31 -17.27 -5.21 -9.22
CA LEU A 31 -15.80 -5.29 -9.19
C LEU A 31 -15.16 -4.25 -8.26
N ASN A 32 -15.76 -3.05 -8.16
CA ASN A 32 -15.24 -1.99 -7.30
C ASN A 32 -15.34 -2.40 -5.83
N ASP A 33 -16.48 -2.93 -5.41
CA ASP A 33 -16.69 -3.47 -4.07
C ASP A 33 -15.70 -4.59 -3.78
N ALA A 34 -15.58 -5.55 -4.69
CA ALA A 34 -14.70 -6.70 -4.52
C ALA A 34 -13.23 -6.26 -4.34
N VAL A 35 -12.75 -5.33 -5.17
CA VAL A 35 -11.37 -4.83 -5.10
C VAL A 35 -11.12 -4.09 -3.79
N HIS A 36 -12.00 -3.17 -3.39
CA HIS A 36 -11.76 -2.34 -2.22
C HIS A 36 -11.94 -3.11 -0.90
N TRP A 37 -12.97 -3.96 -0.78
CA TRP A 37 -13.12 -4.82 0.40
C TRP A 37 -11.96 -5.79 0.56
N THR A 38 -11.51 -6.40 -0.54
CA THR A 38 -10.33 -7.28 -0.50
C THR A 38 -9.08 -6.50 -0.12
N GLY A 39 -8.91 -5.27 -0.62
CA GLY A 39 -7.82 -4.37 -0.23
C GLY A 39 -7.82 -4.07 1.27
N LEU A 40 -9.00 -3.77 1.84
CA LEU A 40 -9.17 -3.52 3.28
C LEU A 40 -8.84 -4.75 4.14
N ILE A 41 -9.11 -5.96 3.64
CA ILE A 41 -8.75 -7.22 4.33
C ILE A 41 -7.26 -7.54 4.18
N ILE A 42 -6.63 -7.19 3.05
CA ILE A 42 -5.20 -7.41 2.83
C ILE A 42 -4.35 -6.49 3.71
N ALA A 43 -4.79 -5.25 3.98
CA ALA A 43 -4.05 -4.31 4.80
C ALA A 43 -3.61 -4.86 6.18
N PRO A 44 -4.47 -5.47 7.02
CA PRO A 44 -4.04 -6.08 8.28
C PRO A 44 -3.12 -7.30 8.08
N LEU A 45 -3.27 -8.08 7.00
CA LEU A 45 -2.34 -9.16 6.67
C LEU A 45 -0.95 -8.63 6.32
N LEU A 46 -0.88 -7.53 5.57
CA LEU A 46 0.38 -6.83 5.29
C LEU A 46 1.01 -6.28 6.58
N ALA A 47 0.21 -5.65 7.44
CA ALA A 47 0.68 -5.14 8.74
C ALA A 47 1.30 -6.27 9.58
N TYR A 48 0.65 -7.44 9.65
CA TYR A 48 1.21 -8.62 10.31
C TYR A 48 2.50 -9.11 9.63
N GLY A 49 2.57 -9.11 8.29
CA GLY A 49 3.79 -9.43 7.55
C GLY A 49 4.96 -8.50 7.87
N TYR A 50 4.71 -7.19 8.05
CA TYR A 50 5.71 -6.23 8.49
C TYR A 50 6.10 -6.41 9.95
N PHE A 51 5.15 -6.77 10.83
CA PHE A 51 5.46 -7.16 12.21
C PHE A 51 6.44 -8.34 12.26
N GLU A 52 6.19 -9.39 11.47
CA GLU A 52 7.11 -10.53 11.35
C GLU A 52 8.49 -10.13 10.80
N THR A 53 8.52 -9.18 9.86
CA THR A 53 9.77 -8.62 9.34
C THR A 53 10.54 -7.88 10.43
N SER A 54 9.86 -7.05 11.23
CA SER A 54 10.48 -6.35 12.36
C SER A 54 10.94 -7.30 13.46
N ARG A 55 10.18 -8.37 13.73
CA ARG A 55 10.57 -9.44 14.66
C ARG A 55 11.86 -10.12 14.22
N HIS A 56 11.99 -10.44 12.93
CA HIS A 56 13.20 -11.02 12.34
C HIS A 56 14.42 -10.09 12.41
N LEU A 57 14.20 -8.78 12.26
CA LEU A 57 15.22 -7.75 12.35
C LEU A 57 15.53 -7.29 13.79
N GLU A 58 14.93 -7.95 14.79
CA GLU A 58 15.03 -7.73 16.23
C GLU A 58 14.31 -6.46 16.72
N LEU A 59 13.13 -6.65 17.33
CA LEU A 59 12.29 -5.57 17.90
C LEU A 59 12.95 -4.82 19.07
N SER A 60 14.06 -5.32 19.63
CA SER A 60 14.87 -4.59 20.61
C SER A 60 15.63 -3.41 20.00
N ARG A 61 15.80 -3.39 18.67
CA ARG A 61 16.47 -2.31 17.94
C ARG A 61 15.45 -1.22 17.56
N PRO A 62 15.85 0.07 17.59
CA PRO A 62 14.91 1.16 17.32
C PRO A 62 14.45 1.22 15.84
N LEU A 63 15.33 0.87 14.88
CA LEU A 63 15.01 0.98 13.46
C LEU A 63 13.86 0.05 13.01
N PRO A 64 13.84 -1.26 13.33
CA PRO A 64 12.70 -2.13 13.02
C PRO A 64 11.37 -1.69 13.62
N VAL A 65 11.38 -1.14 14.84
CA VAL A 65 10.19 -0.62 15.52
C VAL A 65 9.68 0.63 14.82
N LEU A 66 10.57 1.58 14.54
CA LEU A 66 10.22 2.81 13.82
C LEU A 66 9.67 2.48 12.42
N ALA A 67 10.31 1.58 11.69
CA ALA A 67 9.84 1.14 10.38
C ALA A 67 8.43 0.52 10.44
N LEU A 68 8.17 -0.32 11.44
CA LEU A 68 6.86 -0.93 11.66
C LEU A 68 5.79 0.13 11.95
N CYS A 69 6.08 1.10 12.81
CA CYS A 69 5.16 2.19 13.12
C CYS A 69 4.81 2.98 11.86
N VAL A 70 5.83 3.43 11.11
CA VAL A 70 5.65 4.19 9.86
C VAL A 70 4.86 3.38 8.84
N MET A 71 5.16 2.10 8.68
CA MET A 71 4.46 1.23 7.74
C MET A 71 3.00 0.96 8.17
N THR A 72 2.74 0.85 9.47
CA THR A 72 1.37 0.71 9.98
C THR A 72 0.54 1.96 9.68
N PHE A 73 1.09 3.16 9.91
CA PHE A 73 0.43 4.41 9.53
C PHE A 73 0.24 4.54 8.02
N SER A 74 1.22 4.09 7.22
CA SER A 74 1.08 3.99 5.77
C SER A 74 -0.14 3.13 5.41
N LEU A 75 -0.25 1.92 5.94
CA LEU A 75 -1.36 1.01 5.64
C LEU A 75 -2.71 1.58 6.08
N LEU A 76 -2.79 2.22 7.24
CA LEU A 76 -4.01 2.90 7.70
C LEU A 76 -4.42 4.05 6.76
N ALA A 77 -3.47 4.84 6.28
CA ALA A 77 -3.74 5.87 5.27
C ALA A 77 -4.22 5.24 3.95
N GLY A 78 -3.63 4.10 3.54
CA GLY A 78 -4.05 3.35 2.36
C GLY A 78 -5.49 2.83 2.48
N MET A 79 -5.87 2.34 3.67
CA MET A 79 -7.26 1.98 3.97
C MET A 79 -8.18 3.20 3.87
N GLY A 80 -7.76 4.36 4.39
CA GLY A 80 -8.51 5.61 4.25
C GLY A 80 -8.76 5.98 2.78
N ALA A 81 -7.73 5.90 1.93
CA ALA A 81 -7.89 6.10 0.49
C ALA A 81 -8.89 5.10 -0.11
N GLY A 82 -8.71 3.81 0.15
CA GLY A 82 -9.61 2.76 -0.33
C GLY A 82 -11.07 2.92 0.11
N VAL A 83 -11.32 3.42 1.33
CA VAL A 83 -12.68 3.74 1.79
C VAL A 83 -13.26 4.90 0.99
N MET A 84 -12.50 5.97 0.77
CA MET A 84 -13.00 7.13 0.03
C MET A 84 -13.30 6.80 -1.43
N SER A 85 -12.38 6.12 -2.13
CA SER A 85 -12.56 5.74 -3.54
C SER A 85 -13.56 4.61 -3.72
N GLY A 86 -13.54 3.62 -2.83
CA GLY A 86 -14.24 2.35 -3.01
C GLY A 86 -15.60 2.26 -2.38
N LEU A 87 -15.85 2.99 -1.29
CA LEU A 87 -17.09 2.87 -0.51
C LEU A 87 -17.86 4.19 -0.49
N VAL A 88 -17.19 5.33 -0.34
CA VAL A 88 -17.86 6.65 -0.25
C VAL A 88 -18.23 7.18 -1.64
N GLN A 89 -17.28 7.20 -2.59
CA GLN A 89 -17.50 7.74 -3.92
C GLN A 89 -18.62 7.03 -4.71
N PRO A 90 -18.79 5.69 -4.63
CA PRO A 90 -19.91 5.00 -5.28
C PRO A 90 -21.26 5.42 -4.69
N GLN A 91 -21.37 5.55 -3.36
CA GLN A 91 -22.61 5.98 -2.69
C GLN A 91 -23.01 7.41 -3.10
N ILE A 92 -22.04 8.33 -3.20
CA ILE A 92 -22.27 9.67 -3.74
C ILE A 92 -22.76 9.61 -5.19
N SER A 93 -22.23 8.69 -5.99
CA SER A 93 -22.62 8.53 -7.39
C SER A 93 -24.00 7.89 -7.54
N GLN A 94 -24.37 6.99 -6.64
CA GLN A 94 -25.69 6.36 -6.61
C GLN A 94 -26.78 7.37 -6.23
N ALA A 95 -26.57 8.18 -5.18
CA ALA A 95 -27.51 9.22 -4.79
C ALA A 95 -27.78 10.27 -5.90
N ALA A 96 -26.82 10.45 -6.81
CA ALA A 96 -27.02 11.26 -8.01
C ALA A 96 -27.98 10.62 -9.03
N ILE A 97 -27.87 9.30 -9.21
CA ILE A 97 -28.76 8.52 -10.09
C ILE A 97 -30.18 8.54 -9.54
N ASP A 98 -30.30 8.42 -8.22
CA ASP A 98 -31.59 8.38 -7.52
C ASP A 98 -32.26 9.76 -7.39
N GLY A 99 -31.56 10.83 -7.83
CA GLY A 99 -32.09 12.19 -7.83
C GLY A 99 -32.18 12.83 -6.45
N GLU A 100 -31.45 12.31 -5.47
CA GLU A 100 -31.49 12.77 -4.07
C GLU A 100 -30.69 14.05 -3.82
N MET A 101 -29.85 14.47 -4.78
CA MET A 101 -28.97 15.63 -4.65
C MET A 101 -29.04 16.57 -5.85
N SER A 102 -28.88 17.86 -5.59
CA SER A 102 -28.70 18.85 -6.66
C SER A 102 -27.36 18.63 -7.40
N PRO A 103 -27.27 19.01 -8.69
CA PRO A 103 -26.02 18.86 -9.45
C PRO A 103 -24.81 19.56 -8.83
N ASP A 104 -25.02 20.72 -8.19
CA ASP A 104 -23.94 21.48 -7.56
C ASP A 104 -23.45 20.83 -6.26
N LEU A 105 -24.37 20.30 -5.44
CA LEU A 105 -24.00 19.55 -4.23
C LEU A 105 -23.22 18.28 -4.61
N LEU A 106 -23.69 17.56 -5.62
CA LEU A 106 -22.99 16.38 -6.14
C LEU A 106 -21.56 16.71 -6.60
N ARG A 107 -21.40 17.81 -7.36
CA ARG A 107 -20.07 18.25 -7.82
C ARG A 107 -19.16 18.57 -6.63
N ALA A 108 -19.67 19.27 -5.63
CA ALA A 108 -18.92 19.60 -4.42
C ALA A 108 -18.46 18.33 -3.65
N LEU A 109 -19.38 17.39 -3.41
CA LEU A 109 -19.08 16.14 -2.68
C LEU A 109 -18.08 15.25 -3.42
N ARG A 110 -18.21 15.13 -4.75
CA ARG A 110 -17.23 14.40 -5.58
C ARG A 110 -15.85 15.03 -5.49
N HIS A 111 -15.77 16.36 -5.54
CA HIS A 111 -14.49 17.08 -5.48
C HIS A 111 -13.84 16.94 -4.11
N GLN A 112 -14.62 17.06 -3.04
CA GLN A 112 -14.15 16.85 -1.67
C GLN A 112 -13.66 15.42 -1.46
N THR A 113 -14.45 14.41 -1.86
CA THR A 113 -14.09 12.99 -1.74
C THR A 113 -12.82 12.67 -2.52
N TYR A 114 -12.70 13.21 -3.74
CA TYR A 114 -11.49 13.09 -4.54
C TYR A 114 -10.26 13.63 -3.81
N TRP A 115 -10.30 14.86 -3.28
CA TRP A 115 -9.14 15.43 -2.60
C TRP A 115 -8.78 14.72 -1.30
N ILE A 116 -9.77 14.28 -0.52
CA ILE A 116 -9.52 13.49 0.69
C ILE A 116 -8.85 12.16 0.31
N ASN A 117 -9.34 11.47 -0.73
CA ASN A 117 -8.71 10.26 -1.25
C ASN A 117 -7.26 10.51 -1.70
N GLN A 118 -7.02 11.55 -2.49
CA GLN A 118 -5.68 11.90 -2.97
C GLN A 118 -4.73 12.23 -1.82
N GLY A 119 -5.22 12.90 -0.77
CA GLY A 119 -4.47 13.17 0.45
C GLY A 119 -4.06 11.88 1.18
N PHE A 120 -5.00 10.97 1.42
CA PHE A 120 -4.72 9.68 2.04
C PHE A 120 -3.75 8.83 1.19
N ALA A 121 -3.95 8.76 -0.12
CA ALA A 121 -3.07 8.02 -1.02
C ALA A 121 -1.65 8.60 -1.01
N SER A 122 -1.50 9.93 -1.00
CA SER A 122 -0.20 10.58 -0.90
C SER A 122 0.52 10.23 0.40
N ILE A 123 -0.20 10.27 1.53
CA ILE A 123 0.35 9.88 2.84
C ILE A 123 0.75 8.41 2.83
N HIS A 124 -0.11 7.53 2.31
CA HIS A 124 0.14 6.10 2.20
C HIS A 124 1.47 5.82 1.49
N TYR A 125 1.63 6.31 0.27
CA TYR A 125 2.82 6.00 -0.53
C TYR A 125 4.08 6.71 -0.01
N ALA A 126 3.97 7.94 0.50
CA ALA A 126 5.09 8.64 1.11
C ALA A 126 5.60 7.90 2.37
N LEU A 127 4.71 7.57 3.30
CA LEU A 127 5.07 6.80 4.49
C LEU A 127 5.54 5.39 4.13
N GLY A 128 4.93 4.75 3.12
CA GLY A 128 5.37 3.45 2.62
C GLY A 128 6.83 3.50 2.15
N ALA A 129 7.17 4.48 1.32
CA ALA A 129 8.54 4.69 0.86
C ALA A 129 9.53 4.99 2.00
N ILE A 130 9.13 5.83 2.97
CA ILE A 130 9.96 6.10 4.16
C ILE A 130 10.18 4.82 4.98
N GLY A 131 9.11 4.07 5.28
CA GLY A 131 9.18 2.83 6.04
C GLY A 131 10.08 1.79 5.38
N ILE A 132 10.02 1.64 4.05
CA ILE A 132 10.91 0.78 3.28
C ILE A 132 12.36 1.23 3.38
N GLY A 133 12.63 2.53 3.33
CA GLY A 133 13.98 3.09 3.53
C GLY A 133 14.54 2.74 4.92
N ILE A 134 13.74 2.92 5.97
CA ILE A 134 14.12 2.60 7.36
C ILE A 134 14.36 1.09 7.52
N TYR A 135 13.49 0.25 6.95
CA TYR A 135 13.74 -1.19 6.91
C TYR A 135 15.03 -1.53 6.16
N GLY A 136 15.32 -0.85 5.04
CA GLY A 136 16.57 -0.98 4.31
C GLY A 136 17.79 -0.71 5.20
N LEU A 137 17.74 0.36 6.00
CA LEU A 137 18.79 0.65 7.00
C LEU A 137 18.89 -0.45 8.07
N ALA A 138 17.76 -0.97 8.56
CA ALA A 138 17.76 -2.06 9.54
C ALA A 138 18.41 -3.36 9.00
N TRP A 139 18.22 -3.64 7.71
CA TRP A 139 18.84 -4.75 6.98
C TRP A 139 20.36 -4.61 6.80
N MET A 140 20.91 -3.39 6.88
CA MET A 140 22.34 -3.15 6.65
C MET A 140 23.24 -3.85 7.67
N GLY A 141 22.72 -4.12 8.88
CA GLY A 141 23.42 -4.84 9.93
C GLY A 141 23.30 -6.37 9.87
N ARG A 142 22.64 -6.94 8.86
CA ARG A 142 22.44 -8.40 8.72
C ARG A 142 23.42 -8.99 7.71
N SER A 143 23.95 -10.19 8.02
CA SER A 143 24.81 -10.93 7.09
C SER A 143 24.04 -11.26 5.81
N GLY A 144 24.55 -10.86 4.64
CA GLY A 144 23.85 -11.02 3.36
C GLY A 144 22.72 -9.99 3.10
N GLY A 145 22.40 -9.12 4.06
CA GLY A 145 21.32 -8.13 3.98
C GLY A 145 21.60 -6.93 3.07
N ARG A 146 22.85 -6.73 2.61
CA ARG A 146 23.28 -5.54 1.86
C ARG A 146 22.45 -5.26 0.60
N ARG A 147 22.09 -6.30 -0.16
CA ARG A 147 21.27 -6.13 -1.38
C ARG A 147 19.87 -5.64 -1.06
N ILE A 148 19.26 -6.19 -0.01
CA ILE A 148 17.93 -5.75 0.48
C ILE A 148 18.01 -4.32 1.01
N ALA A 149 19.07 -4.00 1.75
CA ALA A 149 19.30 -2.65 2.26
C ALA A 149 19.38 -1.61 1.14
N ILE A 150 20.24 -1.84 0.13
CA ILE A 150 20.41 -0.95 -1.02
C ILE A 150 19.09 -0.82 -1.80
N GLY A 151 18.40 -1.94 -2.04
CA GLY A 151 17.10 -1.92 -2.72
C GLY A 151 16.07 -1.05 -1.99
N GLY A 152 16.04 -1.11 -0.67
CA GLY A 152 15.07 -0.35 0.14
C GLY A 152 15.36 1.14 0.13
N LEU A 153 16.64 1.49 0.26
CA LEU A 153 17.12 2.87 0.13
C LEU A 153 16.86 3.43 -1.27
N ALA A 154 17.06 2.63 -2.32
CA ALA A 154 16.79 3.03 -3.69
C ALA A 154 15.29 3.27 -3.93
N VAL A 155 14.42 2.35 -3.53
CA VAL A 155 12.96 2.52 -3.65
C VAL A 155 12.51 3.77 -2.88
N SER A 156 12.96 3.94 -1.65
CA SER A 156 12.65 5.11 -0.82
C SER A 156 13.13 6.41 -1.45
N GLY A 157 14.43 6.50 -1.78
CA GLY A 157 15.05 7.70 -2.32
C GLY A 157 14.49 8.10 -3.67
N LEU A 158 14.33 7.15 -4.60
CA LEU A 158 13.79 7.44 -5.93
C LEU A 158 12.33 7.88 -5.86
N PHE A 159 11.50 7.22 -5.04
CA PHE A 159 10.10 7.61 -4.90
C PHE A 159 9.95 8.97 -4.23
N LEU A 160 10.69 9.23 -3.14
CA LEU A 160 10.62 10.53 -2.45
C LEU A 160 11.17 11.67 -3.31
N ALA A 161 12.21 11.42 -4.10
CA ALA A 161 12.70 12.38 -5.10
C ALA A 161 11.62 12.66 -6.15
N TRP A 162 10.96 11.63 -6.68
CA TRP A 162 9.87 11.78 -7.64
C TRP A 162 8.69 12.56 -7.04
N LEU A 163 8.29 12.24 -5.80
CA LEU A 163 7.27 12.97 -5.06
C LEU A 163 7.63 14.46 -4.89
N ALA A 164 8.88 14.76 -4.53
CA ALA A 164 9.37 16.12 -4.33
C ALA A 164 9.35 16.98 -5.61
N THR A 165 9.38 16.37 -6.80
CA THR A 165 9.21 17.12 -8.06
C THR A 165 7.79 17.67 -8.26
N GLY A 166 6.80 17.17 -7.51
CA GLY A 166 5.38 17.47 -7.71
C GLY A 166 4.77 16.85 -8.98
N THR A 167 5.54 16.05 -9.73
CA THR A 167 5.05 15.38 -10.94
C THR A 167 4.38 14.05 -10.66
N TRP A 168 4.67 13.43 -9.51
CA TRP A 168 3.95 12.23 -9.08
C TRP A 168 2.50 12.59 -8.74
N ARG A 169 1.58 11.77 -9.22
CA ARG A 169 0.15 11.87 -8.92
C ARG A 169 -0.33 10.54 -8.34
N PRO A 170 -1.17 10.54 -7.30
CA PRO A 170 -1.86 9.34 -6.82
C PRO A 170 -3.01 8.92 -7.76
N ASP A 171 -2.78 8.98 -9.07
CA ASP A 171 -3.65 8.32 -10.05
C ASP A 171 -3.33 6.82 -10.11
N LEU A 172 -4.14 6.06 -10.86
CA LEU A 172 -4.00 4.61 -10.97
C LEU A 172 -2.57 4.17 -11.36
N HIS A 173 -1.91 4.88 -12.27
CA HIS A 173 -0.59 4.50 -12.76
C HIS A 173 0.50 4.84 -11.75
N GLY A 174 0.44 6.05 -11.17
CA GLY A 174 1.37 6.45 -10.11
C GLY A 174 1.26 5.58 -8.86
N ALA A 175 0.04 5.20 -8.50
CA ALA A 175 -0.27 4.28 -7.42
C ALA A 175 0.23 2.84 -7.71
N LEU A 176 -0.02 2.33 -8.92
CA LEU A 176 0.46 1.01 -9.34
C LEU A 176 1.99 0.95 -9.35
N PHE A 177 2.68 1.97 -9.87
CA PHE A 177 4.15 2.01 -9.86
C PHE A 177 4.71 1.97 -8.43
N ALA A 178 4.17 2.80 -7.53
CA ALA A 178 4.58 2.81 -6.14
C ALA A 178 4.31 1.46 -5.45
N THR A 179 3.14 0.88 -5.70
CA THR A 179 2.75 -0.45 -5.21
C THR A 179 3.70 -1.54 -5.69
N LEU A 180 4.07 -1.54 -6.98
CA LEU A 180 5.04 -2.49 -7.53
C LEU A 180 6.42 -2.34 -6.91
N ALA A 181 6.91 -1.12 -6.72
CA ALA A 181 8.22 -0.88 -6.12
C ALA A 181 8.29 -1.32 -4.65
N ILE A 182 7.31 -0.90 -3.84
CA ILE A 182 7.21 -1.27 -2.41
C ILE A 182 6.98 -2.78 -2.27
N GLY A 183 6.09 -3.34 -3.09
CA GLY A 183 5.74 -4.76 -3.07
C GLY A 183 6.89 -5.66 -3.51
N ALA A 184 7.60 -5.31 -4.58
CA ALA A 184 8.77 -6.06 -5.04
C ALA A 184 9.87 -6.10 -3.97
N TRP A 185 10.15 -4.97 -3.33
CA TRP A 185 11.10 -4.92 -2.22
C TRP A 185 10.65 -5.79 -1.04
N SER A 186 9.36 -5.72 -0.68
CA SER A 186 8.79 -6.46 0.45
C SER A 186 8.76 -7.96 0.22
N ILE A 187 8.49 -8.40 -1.01
CA ILE A 187 8.61 -9.80 -1.42
C ILE A 187 10.08 -10.25 -1.35
N ALA A 188 11.02 -9.44 -1.86
CA ALA A 188 12.44 -9.75 -1.84
C ALA A 188 12.98 -9.86 -0.40
N SER A 189 12.57 -8.97 0.51
CA SER A 189 12.98 -9.02 1.92
C SER A 189 12.44 -10.26 2.62
N ALA A 190 11.18 -10.62 2.39
CA ALA A 190 10.59 -11.85 2.92
C ALA A 190 11.29 -13.12 2.39
N LEU A 191 11.73 -13.13 1.12
CA LEU A 191 12.52 -14.23 0.57
C LEU A 191 13.92 -14.30 1.19
N ALA A 192 14.56 -13.15 1.43
CA ALA A 192 15.85 -13.09 2.12
C ALA A 192 15.76 -13.63 3.56
N MET A 193 14.70 -13.27 4.30
CA MET A 193 14.43 -13.82 5.63
C MET A 193 14.38 -15.35 5.63
N ARG A 194 13.69 -15.96 4.65
CA ARG A 194 13.60 -17.42 4.55
C ARG A 194 14.95 -18.09 4.29
N ARG A 195 15.79 -17.47 3.45
CA ARG A 195 17.13 -17.98 3.18
C ARG A 195 18.00 -17.96 4.44
N GLU A 196 17.99 -16.84 5.18
CA GLU A 196 18.73 -16.75 6.45
C GLU A 196 18.29 -17.79 7.48
N VAL A 197 17.00 -18.15 7.54
CA VAL A 197 16.51 -19.20 8.44
C VAL A 197 17.03 -20.57 8.01
N ASN A 198 16.92 -20.91 6.73
CA ASN A 198 17.39 -22.20 6.20
C ASN A 198 18.91 -22.39 6.35
N ASP A 199 19.70 -21.31 6.24
CA ASP A 199 21.15 -21.36 6.39
C ASP A 199 21.59 -21.59 7.85
N ARG A 200 20.73 -21.27 8.83
CA ARG A 200 21.01 -21.46 10.27
C ARG A 200 20.67 -22.86 10.78
N ASP A 201 19.68 -23.51 10.18
CA ASP A 201 19.27 -24.88 10.48
C ASP A 201 19.36 -25.74 9.20
N PRO A 202 20.58 -26.11 8.75
CA PRO A 202 20.73 -27.08 7.68
C PRO A 202 20.25 -28.44 8.19
N ALA A 203 19.13 -28.92 7.64
CA ALA A 203 18.58 -30.25 7.93
C ALA A 203 19.58 -31.37 7.61
#